data_AF-A0AAV6BG25-F1
#
_entry.id   AF-A0AAV6BG25-F1
#
_cell.length_a   1.000
_cell.length_b   1.000
_cell.length_c   1.000
_cell.angle_alpha   90.00
_cell.angle_beta   90.00
_cell.angle_gamma   90.00
#
_symmetry.space_group_name_H-M   'P 1'
#
loop_
_entity.id
_entity.type
_entity.pdbx_description
1 polymer ?
#
loop_
_entity_poly.entity_id
_entity_poly.type
_entity_poly.pdbx_seq_one_letter_code
_entity_poly.pdbx_strand_id
1 'polypeptide(L)'
;MSEERDLVRRCLAREERAYRELIRRYQTPVVNLAWRITGNPDDAAEVAQETFIRVLRSLHTYDPERPLKTWLFKIAANLALDSIRRRKRRPVSIQDLFDEDEGPAPEPVEPGPGPEAMLQA
;
A
#
# COMPACT_ATOMS: atom_id res chain seq x y z
N MET A 1 2.17 29.21 -7.40
CA MET A 1 3.47 29.38 -6.71
C MET A 1 3.35 30.18 -5.41
N SER A 2 2.71 31.36 -5.37
CA SER A 2 2.56 32.15 -4.13
C SER A 2 1.77 31.40 -3.04
N GLU A 3 0.60 30.85 -3.35
CA GLU A 3 -0.24 30.11 -2.39
C GLU A 3 0.41 28.82 -1.88
N GLU A 4 1.16 28.11 -2.73
CA GLU A 4 1.87 26.89 -2.34
C GLU A 4 3.03 27.22 -1.39
N ARG A 5 3.77 28.30 -1.67
CA ARG A 5 4.83 28.81 -0.80
C ARG A 5 4.28 29.28 0.54
N ASP A 6 3.13 29.94 0.55
CA ASP A 6 2.45 30.36 1.78
C ASP A 6 1.99 29.15 2.61
N LEU A 7 1.35 28.17 1.97
CA LEU A 7 0.96 26.92 2.63
C LEU A 7 2.15 26.22 3.28
N VAL A 8 3.28 26.13 2.56
CA VAL A 8 4.53 25.55 3.09
C VAL A 8 5.06 26.38 4.26
N ARG A 9 5.11 27.71 4.15
CA ARG A 9 5.55 28.59 5.25
C ARG A 9 4.72 28.36 6.51
N ARG A 10 3.39 28.33 6.39
CA ARG A 10 2.47 28.11 7.51
C ARG A 10 2.61 26.71 8.11
N CYS A 11 2.86 25.70 7.27
CA CYS A 11 3.20 24.35 7.74
C CYS A 11 4.53 24.34 8.53
N LEU A 12 5.56 25.06 8.08
CA LEU A 12 6.83 25.18 8.80
C LEU A 12 6.67 25.92 10.12
N ALA A 13 5.74 26.87 10.20
CA ALA A 13 5.31 27.54 11.44
C ALA A 13 4.46 26.64 12.36
N ARG A 14 4.23 25.37 12.00
CA ARG A 14 3.42 24.39 12.75
C ARG A 14 1.96 24.79 12.94
N GLU A 15 1.40 25.54 12.01
CA GLU A 15 -0.03 25.82 12.00
C GLU A 15 -0.83 24.56 11.67
N GLU A 16 -1.63 24.08 12.62
CA GLU A 16 -2.43 22.87 12.45
C GLU A 16 -3.41 22.94 11.26
N ARG A 17 -3.94 24.15 10.99
CA ARG A 17 -4.81 24.41 9.83
C ARG A 17 -4.07 24.21 8.51
N ALA A 18 -2.80 24.59 8.44
CA ALA A 18 -1.99 24.43 7.23
C ALA A 18 -1.68 22.95 6.97
N TYR A 19 -1.42 22.15 8.00
CA TYR A 19 -1.27 20.70 7.84
C TYR A 19 -2.54 20.03 7.32
N ARG A 20 -3.70 20.36 7.90
CA ARG A 20 -4.99 19.85 7.40
C ARG A 20 -5.25 20.25 5.95
N GLU A 21 -4.93 21.49 5.59
CA GLU A 21 -5.05 21.99 4.23
C GLU A 21 -4.14 21.23 3.26
N LEU A 22 -2.87 21.03 3.60
CA LEU A 22 -1.92 20.25 2.80
C LEU A 22 -2.41 18.81 2.60
N ILE A 23 -2.82 18.13 3.68
CA ILE A 23 -3.33 16.76 3.59
C ILE A 23 -4.59 16.72 2.71
N ARG A 24 -5.57 17.59 2.96
CA ARG A 24 -6.81 17.64 2.18
C ARG A 24 -6.56 17.85 0.69
N ARG A 25 -5.59 18.71 0.32
CA ARG A 25 -5.24 18.98 -1.08
C ARG A 25 -4.64 17.78 -1.79
N TYR A 26 -3.86 16.95 -1.10
CA TYR A 26 -3.08 15.87 -1.73
C TYR A 26 -3.53 14.45 -1.38
N GLN A 27 -4.45 14.24 -0.43
CA GLN A 27 -4.85 12.91 0.04
C GLN A 27 -5.34 12.00 -1.11
N THR A 28 -6.28 12.47 -1.91
CA THR A 28 -6.86 11.67 -3.00
C THR A 28 -5.84 11.39 -4.10
N PRO A 29 -5.07 12.39 -4.60
CA PRO A 29 -4.00 12.11 -5.56
C PRO A 29 -2.92 11.15 -5.05
N VAL A 30 -2.55 11.22 -3.76
CA VAL A 30 -1.54 10.34 -3.16
C VAL A 30 -2.05 8.92 -3.03
N VAL A 31 -3.26 8.73 -2.51
CA VAL A 31 -3.89 7.39 -2.43
C VAL A 31 -4.04 6.78 -3.82
N ASN A 32 -4.48 7.57 -4.81
CA ASN A 32 -4.61 7.08 -6.19
C ASN A 32 -3.26 6.69 -6.80
N LEU A 33 -2.21 7.48 -6.57
CA LEU A 33 -0.87 7.13 -7.03
C LEU A 33 -0.36 5.85 -6.35
N ALA A 34 -0.51 5.77 -5.03
CA ALA A 34 -0.11 4.60 -4.26
C ALA A 34 -0.85 3.36 -4.74
N TRP A 35 -2.17 3.42 -4.91
CA TRP A 35 -3.00 2.31 -5.40
C TRP A 35 -2.58 1.85 -6.80
N ARG A 36 -2.31 2.78 -7.72
CA ARG A 36 -1.82 2.45 -9.08
C ARG A 36 -0.47 1.73 -9.07
N ILE A 37 0.34 1.94 -8.03
CA ILE A 37 1.63 1.28 -7.88
C ILE A 37 1.46 -0.05 -7.13
N THR A 38 0.79 -0.06 -5.97
CA THR A 38 0.69 -1.21 -5.08
C THR A 38 -0.29 -2.27 -5.54
N GLY A 39 -1.33 -1.90 -6.30
CA GLY A 39 -2.43 -2.77 -6.72
C GLY A 39 -3.37 -3.20 -5.59
N ASN A 40 -3.13 -2.76 -4.35
CA ASN A 40 -3.88 -3.16 -3.16
C ASN A 40 -4.34 -1.90 -2.38
N PRO A 41 -5.62 -1.80 -1.98
CA PRO A 41 -6.18 -0.63 -1.32
C PRO A 41 -5.64 -0.41 0.10
N ASP A 42 -5.41 -1.46 0.88
CA ASP A 42 -4.89 -1.37 2.25
C ASP A 42 -3.45 -0.86 2.25
N ASP A 43 -2.62 -1.42 1.37
CA ASP A 43 -1.25 -0.96 1.14
C ASP A 43 -1.22 0.49 0.64
N ALA A 44 -2.16 0.88 -0.21
CA ALA A 44 -2.26 2.25 -0.68
C ALA A 44 -2.60 3.24 0.46
N ALA A 45 -3.49 2.84 1.37
CA ALA A 45 -3.83 3.62 2.54
C ALA A 45 -2.65 3.75 3.51
N GLU A 46 -1.91 2.67 3.77
CA GLU A 46 -0.70 2.68 4.60
C GLU A 46 0.38 3.59 3.98
N VAL A 47 0.66 3.43 2.69
CA VAL A 47 1.62 4.26 1.95
C VAL A 47 1.22 5.74 2.01
N ALA A 48 -0.06 6.06 1.85
CA ALA A 48 -0.54 7.44 1.89
C ALA A 48 -0.33 8.07 3.27
N GLN A 49 -0.66 7.35 4.35
CA GLN A 49 -0.43 7.83 5.71
C GLN A 49 1.06 8.10 5.96
N GLU A 50 1.91 7.12 5.64
CA GLU A 50 3.35 7.24 5.83
C GLU A 50 3.96 8.36 4.96
N THR A 51 3.41 8.59 3.77
CA THR A 51 3.79 9.71 2.90
C THR A 51 3.57 11.04 3.63
N PHE A 52 2.40 11.28 4.20
CA PHE A 52 2.12 12.54 4.89
C PHE A 52 2.96 12.72 6.15
N ILE A 53 3.21 11.64 6.90
CA ILE A 53 4.12 11.67 8.05
C ILE A 53 5.54 12.10 7.60
N ARG A 54 6.07 11.49 6.55
CA ARG A 54 7.40 11.85 5.99
C ARG A 54 7.43 13.25 5.43
N VAL A 55 6.40 13.67 4.70
CA VAL A 55 6.26 15.03 4.16
C VAL A 55 6.32 16.05 5.28
N LEU A 56 5.50 15.92 6.31
CA LEU A 56 5.48 16.89 7.42
C LEU A 56 6.81 16.93 8.18
N ARG A 57 7.45 15.78 8.38
CA ARG A 57 8.78 15.70 9.04
C ARG A 57 9.90 16.32 8.20
N SER A 58 9.85 16.17 6.87
CA SER A 58 10.91 16.59 5.95
C SER A 58 10.61 17.88 5.19
N LEU A 59 9.49 18.55 5.46
CA LEU A 59 9.06 19.75 4.73
C LEU A 59 10.10 20.88 4.76
N HIS A 60 10.92 20.95 5.82
CA HIS A 60 12.02 21.92 5.93
C HIS A 60 13.13 21.73 4.87
N THR A 61 13.19 20.56 4.22
CA THR A 61 14.14 20.25 3.13
C THR A 61 13.58 20.52 1.75
N TYR A 62 12.31 20.92 1.65
CA TYR A 62 11.66 21.19 0.37
C TYR A 62 12.22 22.46 -0.28
N ASP A 63 12.59 22.34 -1.54
CA ASP A 63 13.03 23.44 -2.40
C ASP A 63 11.80 24.13 -3.02
N PRO A 64 11.48 25.39 -2.66
CA PRO A 64 10.31 26.11 -3.15
C PRO A 64 10.39 26.51 -4.64
N GLU A 65 11.54 26.32 -5.28
CA GLU A 65 11.71 26.50 -6.73
C GLU A 65 11.14 25.32 -7.54
N ARG A 66 10.85 24.19 -6.88
CA ARG A 66 10.21 23.02 -7.50
C ARG A 66 8.75 22.93 -7.07
N PRO A 67 7.83 22.35 -7.86
CA PRO A 67 6.45 22.15 -7.41
C PRO A 67 6.35 21.17 -6.24
N LEU A 68 5.59 21.54 -5.19
CA LEU A 68 5.36 20.72 -3.99
C LEU A 68 4.78 19.36 -4.37
N LYS A 69 3.85 19.35 -5.33
CA LYS A 69 3.24 18.12 -5.85
C LYS A 69 4.28 17.12 -6.32
N THR A 70 5.29 17.57 -7.06
CA THR A 70 6.35 16.69 -7.61
C THR A 70 7.22 16.11 -6.51
N TRP A 71 7.64 16.94 -5.55
CA TRP A 71 8.45 16.50 -4.41
C TRP A 71 7.67 15.50 -3.53
N LEU A 72 6.40 15.80 -3.24
CA LEU A 72 5.51 14.94 -2.48
C LEU A 72 5.29 13.59 -3.19
N PHE A 73 5.02 13.61 -4.49
CA PHE A 73 4.76 12.38 -5.26
C PHE A 73 5.99 11.50 -5.38
N LYS A 74 7.20 12.08 -5.38
CA LYS A 74 8.45 11.31 -5.31
C LYS A 74 8.53 10.51 -4.00
N ILE A 75 8.17 11.11 -2.87
CA ILE A 75 8.12 10.42 -1.57
C ILE A 75 7.10 9.28 -1.64
N ALA A 76 5.88 9.56 -2.10
CA ALA A 76 4.80 8.58 -2.22
C ALA A 76 5.18 7.39 -3.11
N ALA A 77 5.75 7.65 -4.29
CA ALA A 77 6.16 6.61 -5.23
C ALA A 77 7.26 5.71 -4.66
N ASN A 78 8.26 6.29 -3.99
CA ASN A 78 9.32 5.51 -3.35
C ASN A 78 8.74 4.57 -2.28
N LEU A 79 7.84 5.07 -1.43
CA LEU A 79 7.19 4.27 -0.39
C LEU A 79 6.31 3.16 -0.97
N ALA A 80 5.57 3.44 -2.04
CA ALA A 80 4.75 2.46 -2.74
C ALA A 80 5.60 1.32 -3.34
N LEU A 81 6.71 1.66 -3.99
CA LEU A 81 7.65 0.67 -4.54
C LEU A 81 8.29 -0.17 -3.43
N ASP A 82 8.61 0.44 -2.29
CA ASP A 82 9.16 -0.27 -1.13
C ASP A 82 8.14 -1.18 -0.44
N SER A 83 6.85 -0.80 -0.42
CA SER A 83 5.75 -1.67 0.05
C SER A 83 5.67 -2.96 -0.80
N ILE A 84 5.71 -2.85 -2.13
CA ILE A 84 5.69 -4.01 -3.03
C ILE A 84 6.89 -4.93 -2.77
N ARG A 85 8.08 -4.36 -2.62
CA ARG A 85 9.31 -5.13 -2.33
C ARG A 85 9.22 -5.88 -1.01
N ARG A 86 8.62 -5.26 0.02
CA ARG A 86 8.39 -5.89 1.32
C ARG A 86 7.38 -7.04 1.23
N ARG A 87 6.28 -6.86 0.50
CA ARG A 87 5.26 -7.91 0.29
C ARG A 87 5.86 -9.16 -0.36
N LYS A 88 6.64 -8.98 -1.44
CA LYS A 88 7.32 -10.09 -2.13
C LYS A 88 8.31 -10.87 -1.27
N ARG A 89 8.85 -10.24 -0.23
CA ARG A 89 9.82 -10.86 0.68
C ARG A 89 9.17 -11.48 1.92
N ARG A 90 7.87 -11.29 2.12
CA ARG A 90 7.15 -11.88 3.25
C ARG A 90 7.03 -13.38 2.98
N PRO A 91 7.51 -14.26 3.88
CA PRO A 91 7.26 -15.69 3.74
C PRO A 91 5.75 -15.91 3.73
N VAL A 92 5.27 -16.65 2.73
CA VAL A 92 3.86 -17.02 2.59
C VAL A 92 3.47 -17.79 3.85
N SER A 93 2.47 -17.29 4.57
CA SER A 93 1.94 -17.99 5.73
C SER A 93 1.07 -19.16 5.28
N ILE A 94 0.90 -20.16 6.13
CA ILE A 94 0.04 -21.31 5.83
C ILE A 94 -1.42 -20.84 5.53
N GLN A 95 -1.90 -19.76 6.17
CA GLN A 95 -3.19 -19.14 5.84
C GLN A 95 -3.27 -18.68 4.38
N ASP A 96 -2.22 -18.02 3.85
CA ASP A 96 -2.21 -17.49 2.49
C ASP A 96 -2.26 -18.61 1.43
N LEU A 97 -1.87 -19.84 1.78
CA LEU A 97 -1.95 -21.02 0.91
C LEU A 97 -3.37 -21.60 0.82
N PHE A 98 -4.22 -21.34 1.81
CA PHE A 98 -5.60 -21.83 1.86
C PHE A 98 -6.60 -20.88 1.23
N ASP A 99 -6.21 -19.62 1.00
CA ASP A 99 -7.06 -18.61 0.37
C ASP A 99 -7.05 -18.67 -1.18
N GLU A 100 -6.13 -19.43 -1.80
CA GLU A 100 -5.97 -19.50 -3.27
C GLU A 100 -6.61 -20.71 -3.97
N ASP A 101 -7.32 -21.61 -3.28
CA ASP A 101 -7.91 -22.79 -3.97
C ASP A 101 -9.25 -23.20 -3.37
N GLU A 102 -10.32 -22.47 -3.71
CA GLU A 102 -11.67 -23.05 -3.77
C GLU A 102 -11.89 -23.63 -5.18
N GLY A 103 -10.94 -24.46 -5.64
CA GLY A 103 -11.21 -25.45 -6.67
C GLY A 103 -12.29 -26.42 -6.18
N PRO A 104 -13.06 -27.05 -7.09
CA PRO A 104 -14.12 -27.96 -6.68
C PRO A 104 -13.55 -29.03 -5.75
N ALA A 105 -14.21 -29.23 -4.61
CA ALA A 105 -13.80 -30.21 -3.60
C ALA A 105 -13.44 -31.55 -4.27
N PRO A 106 -12.33 -32.20 -3.88
CA PRO A 106 -11.96 -33.48 -4.45
C PRO A 106 -13.15 -34.45 -4.31
N GLU A 107 -13.59 -35.02 -5.43
CA GLU A 107 -14.63 -36.04 -5.40
C GLU A 107 -14.20 -37.16 -4.45
N PRO A 108 -15.10 -37.67 -3.59
CA PRO A 108 -14.78 -38.77 -2.72
C PRO A 108 -14.32 -39.96 -3.57
N VAL A 109 -13.04 -40.30 -3.48
CA VAL A 109 -12.49 -41.50 -4.10
C VAL A 109 -13.11 -42.68 -3.35
N GLU A 110 -13.97 -43.45 -4.00
CA GLU A 110 -14.45 -44.70 -3.43
C GLU A 110 -13.23 -45.57 -3.11
N PRO A 111 -13.07 -46.04 -1.86
CA PRO A 111 -11.99 -46.94 -1.53
C PRO A 111 -12.16 -48.20 -2.39
N GLY A 112 -11.16 -48.49 -3.22
CA GLY A 112 -11.13 -49.69 -4.04
C GLY A 112 -11.36 -50.94 -3.19
N PRO A 113 -11.88 -52.03 -3.78
CA PRO A 113 -12.26 -53.22 -3.04
C PRO A 113 -11.12 -53.67 -2.15
N GLY A 114 -11.40 -53.77 -0.85
CA GLY A 114 -10.42 -54.17 0.15
C GLY A 114 -9.86 -55.56 -0.14
N PRO A 115 -8.69 -55.90 0.41
CA PRO A 115 -7.98 -57.15 0.12
C PRO A 115 -8.80 -58.42 0.37
N GLU A 116 -9.82 -58.38 1.24
CA GLU A 116 -10.77 -59.49 1.44
C GLU A 116 -11.57 -59.85 0.19
N ALA A 117 -11.92 -58.87 -0.66
CA ALA A 117 -12.67 -59.10 -1.88
C ALA A 117 -11.84 -59.78 -2.99
N MET A 118 -10.50 -59.77 -2.88
CA MET A 118 -9.60 -60.41 -3.85
C MET A 118 -9.37 -61.89 -3.58
N LEU A 119 -9.77 -62.40 -2.40
CA LEU A 119 -9.48 -63.79 -1.98
C LEU A 119 -10.60 -64.79 -2.33
N GLN A 120 -11.69 -64.35 -2.98
CA GLN A 120 -12.82 -65.22 -3.36
C GLN A 120 -12.98 -65.44 -4.87
N ALA A 121 -11.95 -65.17 -5.68
CA ALA A 121 -11.96 -65.41 -7.14
C ALA A 121 -11.15 -66.65 -7.53
#